data_AF-A0A948VJH8-F1
#
_entry.id   AF-A0A948VJH8-F1
#
_cell.length_a   1.000
_cell.length_b   1.000
_cell.length_c   1.000
_cell.angle_alpha   90.00
_cell.angle_beta   90.00
_cell.angle_gamma   90.00
#
_symmetry.space_group_name_H-M   'P 1'
#
loop_
_entity.id
_entity.type
_entity.pdbx_description
1 polymer ?
#
loop_
_entity_poly.entity_id
_entity_poly.type
_entity_poly.pdbx_seq_one_letter_code
_entity_poly.pdbx_strand_id
1 'polypeptide(L)'
;MKYIFEIILNIFIPIAAGLMFFGLARFVNYIAPLRQFTAGRETYKKAYLGLIAFGIYLASRPIQILIGPHPMPLIVNNIREFFMIGIFGPSIFIAIHGLAYGGENIKKTMSNLVYGLCLLCAVIFAVLNVFAIGGSEEIFRIGNYVAYDGRWFSGLDIEKHRVPLMSILFACRLISPVIVLAAAATLALGRALTYPEENRKFYSNMPKKLILTSIGTYFFSFSMLAVGLVYIYGNIPNQWWGYYMGAFLAGFFEAWSISLPMRKEPL
;
A
#
# COMPACT_ATOMS: atom_id res chain seq x y z
N MET A 1 -19.01 25.51 -9.35
CA MET A 1 -18.41 24.40 -8.59
C MET A 1 -18.21 23.17 -9.49
N LYS A 2 -17.38 23.27 -10.55
CA LYS A 2 -17.26 22.22 -11.58
C LYS A 2 -16.34 21.05 -11.18
N TYR A 3 -15.38 21.29 -10.28
CA TYR A 3 -14.30 20.35 -9.95
C TYR A 3 -14.34 19.79 -8.52
N ILE A 4 -15.49 19.91 -7.83
CA ILE A 4 -15.57 19.52 -6.41
C ILE A 4 -15.24 18.04 -6.21
N PHE A 5 -15.75 17.20 -7.10
CA PHE A 5 -15.57 15.76 -6.99
C PHE A 5 -14.09 15.36 -7.15
N GLU A 6 -13.41 15.94 -8.15
CA GLU A 6 -11.99 15.70 -8.45
C GLU A 6 -11.09 16.18 -7.30
N ILE A 7 -11.42 17.33 -6.71
CA ILE A 7 -10.73 17.87 -5.53
C ILE A 7 -10.89 16.91 -4.34
N ILE A 8 -12.10 16.41 -4.07
CA ILE A 8 -12.33 15.45 -2.99
C ILE A 8 -11.53 14.17 -3.21
N LEU A 9 -11.60 13.60 -4.42
CA LEU A 9 -10.95 12.32 -4.73
C LEU A 9 -9.42 12.39 -4.80
N ASN A 10 -8.84 13.51 -5.25
CA ASN A 10 -7.39 13.63 -5.45
C ASN A 10 -6.66 14.37 -4.32
N ILE A 11 -7.37 15.12 -3.48
CA ILE A 11 -6.76 15.88 -2.38
C ILE A 11 -7.24 15.33 -1.04
N PHE A 12 -8.54 15.43 -0.75
CA PHE A 12 -9.06 15.15 0.59
C PHE A 12 -8.98 13.67 0.96
N ILE A 13 -9.43 12.76 0.09
CA ILE A 13 -9.40 11.32 0.38
C ILE A 13 -7.96 10.81 0.57
N PRO A 14 -6.97 11.13 -0.29
CA PRO A 14 -5.59 10.71 -0.09
C PRO A 14 -4.96 11.25 1.21
N ILE A 15 -5.24 12.51 1.56
CA ILE A 15 -4.79 13.09 2.83
C ILE A 15 -5.42 12.36 4.01
N ALA A 16 -6.74 12.17 4.01
CA ALA A 16 -7.45 11.49 5.09
C ALA A 16 -6.96 10.05 5.26
N ALA A 17 -6.79 9.31 4.16
CA ALA A 17 -6.23 7.97 4.20
C ALA A 17 -4.78 7.98 4.71
N GLY A 18 -3.93 8.89 4.23
CA GLY A 18 -2.55 9.01 4.71
C GLY A 18 -2.44 9.32 6.20
N LEU A 19 -3.25 10.27 6.70
CA LEU A 19 -3.33 10.61 8.13
C LEU A 19 -3.80 9.43 8.98
N MET A 20 -4.77 8.64 8.49
CA MET A 20 -5.20 7.42 9.16
C MET A 20 -4.03 6.44 9.30
N PHE A 21 -3.25 6.21 8.25
CA PHE A 21 -2.09 5.31 8.31
C PHE A 21 -0.96 5.85 9.20
N PHE A 22 -0.74 7.16 9.26
CA PHE A 22 0.16 7.76 10.25
C PHE A 22 -0.36 7.58 11.69
N GLY A 23 -1.67 7.71 11.90
CA GLY A 23 -2.31 7.42 13.18
C GLY A 23 -2.13 5.95 13.60
N LEU A 24 -2.32 5.02 12.66
CA LEU A 24 -2.06 3.59 12.87
C LEU A 24 -0.58 3.32 13.19
N ALA A 25 0.35 3.93 12.47
CA ALA A 25 1.78 3.79 12.74
C ALA A 25 2.12 4.26 14.16
N ARG A 26 1.60 5.43 14.57
CA ARG A 26 1.76 5.93 15.94
C ARG A 26 1.18 4.97 16.97
N PHE A 27 -0.01 4.41 16.70
CA PHE A 27 -0.64 3.46 17.61
C PHE A 27 0.14 2.15 17.71
N VAL A 28 0.65 1.62 16.60
CA VAL A 28 1.55 0.47 16.55
C VAL A 28 2.80 0.71 17.38
N ASN A 29 3.44 1.88 17.24
CA ASN A 29 4.62 2.22 18.03
C ASN A 29 4.32 2.31 19.54
N TYR A 30 3.13 2.80 19.90
CA TYR A 30 2.68 2.88 21.29
C TYR A 30 2.42 1.49 21.91
N ILE A 31 1.78 0.57 21.18
CA ILE A 31 1.46 -0.77 21.70
C ILE A 31 2.63 -1.76 21.61
N ALA A 32 3.63 -1.48 20.78
CA ALA A 32 4.74 -2.41 20.53
C ALA A 32 5.47 -2.82 21.83
N PRO A 33 5.84 -1.91 22.76
CA PRO A 33 6.47 -2.29 24.03
C PRO A 33 5.54 -3.16 24.91
N LEU A 34 4.24 -2.95 24.83
CA LEU A 34 3.23 -3.67 25.62
C LEU A 34 2.94 -5.08 25.09
N ARG A 35 3.19 -5.33 23.81
CA ARG A 35 2.81 -6.58 23.11
C ARG A 35 3.97 -7.30 22.44
N GLN A 36 5.20 -6.84 22.64
CA GLN A 36 6.41 -7.43 22.05
C GLN A 36 6.60 -8.91 22.38
N PHE A 37 6.12 -9.37 23.55
CA PHE A 37 6.21 -10.77 23.96
C PHE A 37 5.29 -11.71 23.18
N THR A 38 4.29 -11.17 22.46
CA THR A 38 3.34 -12.01 21.71
C THR A 38 3.70 -12.11 20.23
N ALA A 39 4.08 -11.01 19.59
CA ALA A 39 4.33 -10.97 18.14
C ALA A 39 5.79 -10.68 17.79
N GLY A 40 6.65 -10.37 18.77
CA GLY A 40 8.05 -10.04 18.55
C GLY A 40 8.28 -8.59 18.12
N ARG A 41 9.46 -8.04 18.49
CA ARG A 41 9.85 -6.65 18.23
C ARG A 41 9.94 -6.33 16.72
N GLU A 42 10.47 -7.27 15.94
CA GLU A 42 10.65 -7.07 14.49
C GLU A 42 9.30 -6.91 13.77
N THR A 43 8.28 -7.67 14.17
CA THR A 43 6.93 -7.56 13.63
C THR A 43 6.38 -6.14 13.74
N TYR A 44 6.44 -5.55 14.94
CA TYR A 44 5.96 -4.19 15.17
C TYR A 44 6.80 -3.13 14.46
N LYS A 45 8.13 -3.32 14.41
CA LYS A 45 9.04 -2.42 13.68
C LYS A 45 8.71 -2.40 12.18
N LYS A 46 8.42 -3.55 11.60
CA LYS A 46 8.05 -3.69 10.18
C LYS A 46 6.63 -3.17 9.92
N ALA A 47 5.68 -3.44 10.81
CA ALA A 47 4.34 -2.83 10.73
C ALA A 47 4.43 -1.30 10.74
N TYR A 48 5.18 -0.73 11.69
CA TYR A 48 5.41 0.72 11.76
C TYR A 48 5.99 1.27 10.46
N LEU A 49 7.08 0.67 9.96
CA LEU A 49 7.73 1.12 8.73
C LEU A 49 6.79 1.05 7.52
N GLY A 50 6.02 -0.04 7.38
CA GLY A 50 5.05 -0.20 6.31
C GLY A 50 3.95 0.86 6.37
N LEU A 51 3.35 1.07 7.54
CA LEU A 51 2.28 2.04 7.74
C LEU A 51 2.74 3.48 7.48
N ILE A 52 3.96 3.86 7.91
CA ILE A 52 4.55 5.17 7.59
C ILE A 52 4.77 5.31 6.08
N ALA A 53 5.41 4.33 5.43
CA ALA A 53 5.68 4.39 4.00
C ALA A 53 4.38 4.51 3.17
N PHE A 54 3.33 3.81 3.59
CA PHE A 54 2.03 3.89 2.94
C PHE A 54 1.31 5.21 3.22
N GLY A 55 1.42 5.72 4.45
CA GLY A 55 0.96 7.06 4.79
C GLY A 55 1.60 8.13 3.91
N ILE A 56 2.92 8.05 3.68
CA ILE A 56 3.65 8.94 2.76
C ILE A 56 3.12 8.79 1.33
N TYR A 57 2.98 7.56 0.84
CA TYR A 57 2.45 7.30 -0.51
C TYR A 57 1.07 7.94 -0.74
N LEU A 58 0.16 7.84 0.23
CA LEU A 58 -1.19 8.40 0.13
C LEU A 58 -1.19 9.93 0.29
N ALA A 59 -0.58 10.44 1.36
CA ALA A 59 -0.62 11.85 1.72
C ALA A 59 0.15 12.78 0.75
N SER A 60 1.04 12.23 -0.07
CA SER A 60 1.80 13.00 -1.07
C SER A 60 1.13 13.08 -2.45
N ARG A 61 -0.06 12.48 -2.66
CA ARG A 61 -0.83 12.70 -3.90
C ARG A 61 -1.12 14.18 -4.18
N PRO A 62 -1.63 14.98 -3.21
CA PRO A 62 -1.86 16.41 -3.45
C PRO A 62 -0.57 17.13 -3.87
N ILE A 63 0.55 16.76 -3.24
CA ILE A 63 1.88 17.32 -3.55
C ILE A 63 2.25 17.00 -5.01
N GLN A 64 1.99 15.77 -5.48
CA GLN A 64 2.24 15.39 -6.87
C GLN A 64 1.51 16.30 -7.86
N ILE A 65 0.26 16.65 -7.57
CA ILE A 65 -0.60 17.34 -8.52
C ILE A 65 -0.63 18.88 -8.37
N LEU A 66 -0.20 19.39 -7.21
CA LEU A 66 -0.24 20.82 -6.86
C LEU A 66 1.14 21.48 -6.83
N ILE A 67 2.24 20.78 -7.15
CA ILE A 67 3.55 21.44 -7.21
C ILE A 67 3.76 22.16 -8.55
N GLY A 68 3.11 21.71 -9.62
CA GLY A 68 3.23 22.29 -10.96
C GLY A 68 3.34 21.25 -12.06
N PRO A 69 3.67 21.68 -13.29
CA PRO A 69 3.76 20.79 -14.44
C PRO A 69 5.00 19.88 -14.40
N HIS A 70 5.16 19.05 -15.43
CA HIS A 70 6.35 18.23 -15.65
C HIS A 70 7.64 19.06 -15.46
N PRO A 71 8.66 18.56 -14.73
CA PRO A 71 8.86 17.16 -14.28
C PRO A 71 8.36 16.86 -12.86
N MET A 72 7.70 17.79 -12.17
CA MET A 72 7.40 17.63 -10.74
C MET A 72 6.45 16.46 -10.43
N PRO A 73 5.35 16.23 -11.19
CA PRO A 73 4.49 15.07 -11.00
C PRO A 73 5.25 13.74 -11.16
N LEU A 74 6.23 13.66 -12.06
CA LEU A 74 7.06 12.47 -12.26
C LEU A 74 7.90 12.17 -11.01
N ILE A 75 8.62 13.17 -10.50
CA ILE A 75 9.51 13.03 -9.35
C ILE A 75 8.71 12.54 -8.14
N VAL A 76 7.60 13.21 -7.84
CA VAL A 76 6.76 12.84 -6.70
C VAL A 76 6.14 11.46 -6.92
N ASN A 77 5.67 11.12 -8.13
CA ASN A 77 5.14 9.79 -8.43
C ASN A 77 6.19 8.69 -8.23
N ASN A 78 7.43 8.91 -8.68
CA ASN A 78 8.52 7.94 -8.49
C ASN A 78 8.83 7.70 -7.01
N ILE A 79 8.91 8.76 -6.22
CA ILE A 79 9.12 8.66 -4.77
C ILE A 79 7.96 7.88 -4.13
N ARG A 80 6.72 8.22 -4.49
CA ARG A 80 5.50 7.56 -4.01
C ARG A 80 5.50 6.06 -4.30
N GLU A 81 5.68 5.70 -5.55
CA GLU A 81 5.68 4.31 -6.00
C GLU A 81 6.85 3.54 -5.38
N PHE A 82 8.02 4.19 -5.19
CA PHE A 82 9.13 3.57 -4.49
C PHE A 82 8.78 3.20 -3.04
N PHE A 83 8.13 4.10 -2.29
CA PHE A 83 7.66 3.80 -0.94
C PHE A 83 6.63 2.68 -0.92
N MET A 84 5.70 2.67 -1.87
CA MET A 84 4.66 1.64 -1.95
C MET A 84 5.23 0.24 -2.30
N ILE A 85 6.01 0.18 -3.39
CA ILE A 85 6.54 -1.07 -3.96
C ILE A 85 7.70 -1.59 -3.12
N GLY A 86 8.68 -0.73 -2.82
CA GLY A 86 9.97 -1.10 -2.23
C GLY A 86 9.99 -1.16 -0.70
N ILE A 87 9.06 -0.48 -0.03
CA ILE A 87 9.05 -0.40 1.45
C ILE A 87 7.75 -0.95 2.03
N PHE A 88 6.58 -0.44 1.62
CA PHE A 88 5.30 -0.83 2.21
C PHE A 88 4.97 -2.31 1.99
N GLY A 89 4.91 -2.76 0.73
CA GLY A 89 4.63 -4.16 0.38
C GLY A 89 5.46 -5.18 1.18
N PRO A 90 6.80 -5.12 1.13
CA PRO A 90 7.64 -6.07 1.87
C PRO A 90 7.52 -5.91 3.39
N SER A 91 7.37 -4.69 3.90
CA SER A 91 7.26 -4.47 5.36
C SER A 91 5.98 -5.07 5.94
N ILE A 92 4.84 -4.90 5.24
CA ILE A 92 3.57 -5.48 5.67
C ILE A 92 3.58 -7.00 5.54
N PHE A 93 4.17 -7.57 4.48
CA PHE A 93 4.32 -9.01 4.37
C PHE A 93 5.07 -9.60 5.58
N ILE A 94 6.22 -9.00 5.94
CA ILE A 94 7.01 -9.46 7.09
C ILE A 94 6.27 -9.25 8.41
N ALA A 95 5.57 -8.13 8.57
CA ALA A 95 4.75 -7.87 9.76
C ALA A 95 3.61 -8.89 9.90
N ILE A 96 2.89 -9.19 8.81
CA ILE A 96 1.81 -10.17 8.85
C ILE A 96 2.35 -11.58 9.11
N HIS A 97 3.48 -11.96 8.49
CA HIS A 97 4.13 -13.23 8.76
C HIS A 97 4.52 -13.36 10.24
N GLY A 98 5.15 -12.32 10.80
CA GLY A 98 5.51 -12.26 12.21
C GLY A 98 4.31 -12.29 13.15
N LEU A 99 3.21 -11.65 12.77
CA LEU A 99 1.96 -11.71 13.52
C LEU A 99 1.37 -13.13 13.48
N ALA A 100 1.35 -13.78 12.32
CA ALA A 100 0.76 -15.11 12.14
C ALA A 100 1.55 -16.23 12.84
N TYR A 101 2.89 -16.20 12.72
CA TYR A 101 3.76 -17.30 13.14
C TYR A 101 4.70 -16.95 14.29
N GLY A 102 4.70 -15.72 14.79
CA GLY A 102 5.66 -15.25 15.79
C GLY A 102 6.86 -14.54 15.15
N GLY A 103 7.35 -13.49 15.79
CA GLY A 103 8.43 -12.64 15.25
C GLY A 103 9.78 -13.36 15.18
N GLU A 104 10.00 -14.35 16.04
CA GLU A 104 11.15 -15.25 16.07
C GLU A 104 11.24 -16.14 14.82
N ASN A 105 10.11 -16.41 14.16
CA ASN A 105 10.05 -17.20 12.93
C ASN A 105 10.36 -16.40 11.67
N ILE A 106 10.64 -15.10 11.79
CA ILE A 106 11.08 -14.26 10.68
C ILE A 106 12.56 -14.55 10.38
N LYS A 107 12.81 -15.44 9.41
CA LYS A 107 14.17 -15.71 8.93
C LYS A 107 14.75 -14.49 8.21
N LYS A 108 16.00 -14.13 8.51
CA LYS A 108 16.72 -13.03 7.84
C LYS A 108 16.75 -13.20 6.31
N THR A 109 16.96 -14.43 5.83
CA THR A 109 16.97 -14.74 4.40
C THR A 109 15.63 -14.42 3.73
N MET A 110 14.51 -14.76 4.36
CA MET A 110 13.17 -14.42 3.84
C MET A 110 12.99 -12.91 3.77
N SER A 111 13.36 -12.19 4.84
CA SER A 111 13.27 -10.73 4.85
C SER A 111 14.11 -10.12 3.74
N ASN A 112 15.37 -10.55 3.57
CA ASN A 112 16.27 -10.05 2.54
C ASN A 112 15.76 -10.35 1.13
N LEU A 113 15.20 -11.54 0.89
CA LEU A 113 14.65 -11.91 -0.42
C LEU A 113 13.42 -11.06 -0.76
N VAL A 114 12.48 -10.91 0.17
CA VAL A 114 11.25 -10.15 -0.06
C VAL A 114 11.56 -8.66 -0.27
N TYR A 115 12.43 -8.06 0.56
CA TYR A 115 12.89 -6.69 0.35
C TYR A 115 13.71 -6.54 -0.93
N GLY A 116 14.62 -7.46 -1.22
CA GLY A 116 15.47 -7.42 -2.41
C GLY A 116 14.65 -7.43 -3.70
N LEU A 117 13.67 -8.33 -3.79
CA LEU A 117 12.73 -8.39 -4.91
C LEU A 117 11.93 -7.09 -5.04
N CYS A 118 11.34 -6.61 -3.94
CA CYS A 118 10.50 -5.42 -3.93
C CYS A 118 11.29 -4.14 -4.26
N LEU A 119 12.52 -4.01 -3.75
CA LEU A 119 13.41 -2.89 -4.05
C LEU A 119 13.86 -2.92 -5.51
N LEU A 120 14.17 -4.10 -6.06
CA LEU A 120 14.48 -4.24 -7.48
C LEU A 120 13.30 -3.81 -8.35
N CYS A 121 12.08 -4.26 -8.04
CA CYS A 121 10.87 -3.81 -8.73
C CYS A 121 10.67 -2.30 -8.61
N ALA A 122 10.90 -1.71 -7.44
CA ALA A 122 10.76 -0.27 -7.23
C ALA A 122 11.77 0.56 -8.04
N VAL A 123 13.03 0.10 -8.13
CA VAL A 123 14.07 0.74 -8.94
C VAL A 123 13.75 0.62 -10.43
N ILE A 124 13.39 -0.58 -10.90
CA ILE A 124 12.97 -0.79 -12.29
C ILE A 124 11.78 0.12 -12.62
N PHE A 125 10.78 0.17 -11.74
CA PHE A 125 9.62 1.04 -11.90
C PHE A 125 10.05 2.50 -12.03
N ALA A 126 10.84 3.02 -11.09
CA ALA A 126 11.24 4.43 -11.09
C ALA A 126 12.03 4.81 -12.35
N VAL A 127 12.96 3.96 -12.81
CA VAL A 127 13.75 4.18 -14.02
C VAL A 127 12.86 4.16 -15.26
N LEU A 128 12.05 3.12 -15.44
CA LEU A 128 11.19 2.99 -16.62
C LEU A 128 10.08 4.05 -16.66
N ASN A 129 9.61 4.50 -15.49
CA ASN A 129 8.60 5.54 -15.41
C ASN A 129 9.10 6.90 -15.93
N VAL A 130 10.42 7.16 -15.88
CA VAL A 130 11.02 8.36 -16.52
C VAL A 130 10.87 8.29 -18.05
N PHE A 131 11.06 7.12 -18.65
CA PHE A 131 10.91 6.93 -20.10
C PHE A 131 9.45 6.82 -20.54
N ALA A 132 8.56 6.45 -19.61
CA ALA A 132 7.14 6.27 -19.90
C ALA A 132 6.35 7.59 -19.88
N ILE A 133 6.84 8.66 -19.26
CA ILE A 133 6.09 9.92 -19.16
C ILE A 133 6.36 10.83 -20.37
N GLY A 134 5.29 11.35 -20.98
CA GLY A 134 5.35 12.25 -22.15
C GLY A 134 5.08 13.72 -21.82
N GLY A 135 5.00 14.09 -20.54
CA GLY A 135 4.71 15.45 -20.07
C GLY A 135 3.69 15.48 -18.93
N SER A 136 2.91 16.55 -18.85
CA SER A 136 1.83 16.70 -17.87
C SER A 136 0.54 17.21 -18.52
N GLU A 137 -0.60 16.83 -17.95
CA GLU A 137 -1.93 17.28 -18.37
C GLU A 137 -2.69 17.94 -17.23
N GLU A 138 -3.57 18.87 -17.57
CA GLU A 138 -4.46 19.52 -16.60
C GLU A 138 -5.57 18.55 -16.19
N ILE A 139 -5.72 18.34 -14.88
CA ILE A 139 -6.78 17.48 -14.33
C ILE A 139 -7.96 18.28 -13.77
N PHE A 140 -7.69 19.40 -13.09
CA PHE A 140 -8.72 20.31 -12.57
C PHE A 140 -8.12 21.67 -12.17
N ARG A 141 -8.99 22.64 -11.84
CA ARG A 141 -8.58 23.97 -11.35
C ARG A 141 -9.18 24.29 -9.98
N ILE A 142 -8.37 24.91 -9.13
CA ILE A 142 -8.79 25.51 -7.86
C ILE A 142 -8.69 27.03 -8.00
N GLY A 143 -9.81 27.68 -8.32
CA GLY A 143 -9.79 29.10 -8.72
C GLY A 143 -8.93 29.30 -9.96
N ASN A 144 -7.88 30.10 -9.85
CA ASN A 144 -6.91 30.34 -10.93
C ASN A 144 -5.74 29.36 -10.93
N TYR A 145 -5.62 28.51 -9.91
CA TYR A 145 -4.53 27.54 -9.80
C TYR A 145 -4.86 26.25 -10.57
N VAL A 146 -3.93 25.79 -11.39
CA VAL A 146 -4.08 24.59 -12.24
C VAL A 146 -3.40 23.39 -11.58
N ALA A 147 -4.12 22.30 -11.41
CA ALA A 147 -3.55 21.03 -10.98
C ALA A 147 -3.13 20.20 -12.20
N TYR A 148 -1.92 19.64 -12.14
CA TYR A 148 -1.30 18.89 -13.22
C TYR A 148 -1.09 17.43 -12.81
N ASP A 149 -1.32 16.48 -13.70
CA ASP A 149 -0.87 15.09 -13.51
C ASP A 149 0.05 14.66 -14.65
N GLY A 150 0.78 13.57 -14.45
CA GLY A 150 1.63 13.01 -15.49
C GLY A 150 0.79 12.54 -16.68
N ARG A 151 1.27 12.81 -17.89
CA ARG A 151 0.70 12.21 -19.10
C ARG A 151 1.56 11.02 -19.51
N TRP A 152 1.19 9.83 -19.02
CA TRP A 152 1.92 8.61 -19.34
C TRP A 152 1.64 8.12 -20.76
N PHE A 153 2.68 7.57 -21.39
CA PHE A 153 2.69 6.95 -22.70
C PHE A 153 2.30 7.85 -23.88
N SER A 154 2.36 9.17 -23.69
CA SER A 154 2.08 10.13 -24.76
C SER A 154 3.32 10.35 -25.63
N GLY A 155 3.11 10.42 -26.95
CA GLY A 155 4.19 10.63 -27.92
C GLY A 155 5.08 9.41 -28.17
N LEU A 156 4.75 8.25 -27.60
CA LEU A 156 5.47 7.00 -27.80
C LEU A 156 4.83 6.15 -28.90
N ASP A 157 5.67 5.53 -29.71
CA ASP A 157 5.24 4.47 -30.64
C ASP A 157 4.57 3.33 -29.85
N ILE A 158 3.37 2.95 -30.29
CA ILE A 158 2.49 2.06 -29.54
C ILE A 158 3.14 0.68 -29.36
N GLU A 159 3.64 0.09 -30.44
CA GLU A 159 4.13 -1.28 -30.43
C GLU A 159 5.57 -1.37 -29.93
N LYS A 160 6.43 -0.41 -30.31
CA LYS A 160 7.85 -0.46 -29.98
C LYS A 160 8.16 -0.04 -28.56
N HIS A 161 7.41 0.92 -28.00
CA HIS A 161 7.78 1.55 -26.73
C HIS A 161 6.67 1.49 -25.69
N ARG A 162 5.43 1.82 -26.05
CA ARG A 162 4.32 1.92 -25.08
C ARG A 162 3.98 0.56 -24.46
N VAL A 163 3.69 -0.46 -25.29
CA VAL A 163 3.27 -1.78 -24.78
C VAL A 163 4.34 -2.43 -23.89
N PRO A 164 5.64 -2.45 -24.24
CA PRO A 164 6.67 -3.00 -23.37
C PRO A 164 6.81 -2.25 -22.04
N LEU A 165 6.89 -0.91 -22.06
CA LEU A 165 7.03 -0.10 -20.85
C LEU A 165 5.83 -0.27 -19.92
N MET A 166 4.62 -0.22 -20.48
CA MET A 166 3.39 -0.43 -19.74
C MET A 166 3.39 -1.81 -19.08
N SER A 167 3.74 -2.87 -19.82
CA SER A 167 3.75 -4.24 -19.30
C SER A 167 4.72 -4.41 -18.13
N ILE A 168 5.92 -3.82 -18.21
CA ILE A 168 6.90 -3.91 -17.12
C ILE A 168 6.45 -3.10 -15.89
N LEU A 169 5.91 -1.89 -16.09
CA LEU A 169 5.40 -1.07 -14.99
C LEU A 169 4.22 -1.76 -14.27
N PHE A 170 3.32 -2.38 -15.03
CA PHE A 170 2.26 -3.21 -14.46
C PHE A 170 2.79 -4.44 -13.74
N ALA A 171 3.77 -5.14 -14.32
CA ALA A 171 4.39 -6.31 -13.69
C ALA A 171 5.05 -5.94 -12.34
N CYS A 172 5.73 -4.80 -12.26
CA CYS A 172 6.31 -4.31 -11.01
C CYS A 172 5.24 -4.13 -9.93
N ARG A 173 4.12 -3.45 -10.26
CA ARG A 173 2.98 -3.23 -9.34
C ARG A 173 2.24 -4.53 -8.99
N LEU A 174 2.15 -5.45 -9.95
CA LEU A 174 1.52 -6.76 -9.76
C LEU A 174 2.35 -7.61 -8.80
N ILE A 175 3.67 -7.63 -8.93
CA ILE A 175 4.56 -8.32 -8.00
C ILE A 175 4.45 -7.66 -6.61
N SER A 176 4.72 -6.35 -6.53
CA SER A 176 4.58 -5.57 -5.30
C SER A 176 3.87 -4.25 -5.58
N PRO A 177 2.77 -3.92 -4.88
CA PRO A 177 2.32 -4.60 -3.67
C PRO A 177 1.32 -5.75 -3.90
N VAL A 178 0.73 -5.95 -5.08
CA VAL A 178 -0.47 -6.79 -5.25
C VAL A 178 -0.26 -8.25 -4.77
N ILE A 179 0.64 -9.00 -5.41
CA ILE A 179 0.88 -10.42 -5.08
C ILE A 179 1.50 -10.55 -3.69
N VAL A 180 2.47 -9.70 -3.34
CA VAL A 180 3.10 -9.72 -2.01
C VAL A 180 2.06 -9.55 -0.89
N LEU A 181 1.14 -8.59 -1.02
CA LEU A 181 0.09 -8.38 -0.03
C LEU A 181 -0.98 -9.46 -0.06
N ALA A 182 -1.37 -9.95 -1.24
CA ALA A 182 -2.30 -11.07 -1.35
C ALA A 182 -1.72 -12.32 -0.66
N ALA A 183 -0.43 -12.61 -0.85
CA ALA A 183 0.26 -13.69 -0.17
C ALA A 183 0.27 -13.49 1.35
N ALA A 184 0.54 -12.27 1.83
CA ALA A 184 0.46 -11.95 3.26
C ALA A 184 -0.96 -12.17 3.83
N ALA A 185 -1.98 -11.70 3.13
CA ALA A 185 -3.38 -11.86 3.51
C ALA A 185 -3.80 -13.34 3.56
N THR A 186 -3.35 -14.14 2.59
CA THR A 186 -3.58 -15.59 2.54
C THR A 186 -2.92 -16.29 3.73
N LEU A 187 -1.67 -15.93 4.06
CA LEU A 187 -0.96 -16.47 5.22
C LEU A 187 -1.70 -16.16 6.53
N ALA A 188 -2.14 -14.91 6.71
CA ALA A 188 -2.92 -14.51 7.89
C ALA A 188 -4.22 -15.29 7.99
N LEU A 189 -4.99 -15.40 6.90
CA LEU A 189 -6.27 -16.11 6.89
C LEU A 189 -6.08 -17.60 7.17
N GLY A 190 -5.16 -18.24 6.46
CA GLY A 190 -4.83 -19.66 6.67
C GLY A 190 -4.45 -19.93 8.11
N ARG A 191 -3.64 -19.05 8.71
CA ARG A 191 -3.26 -19.15 10.13
C ARG A 191 -4.43 -18.89 11.07
N ALA A 192 -5.34 -17.97 10.76
CA ALA A 192 -6.51 -17.71 11.57
C ALA A 192 -7.43 -18.94 11.65
N LEU A 193 -7.65 -19.60 10.50
CA LEU A 193 -8.48 -20.80 10.39
C LEU A 193 -7.85 -22.01 11.08
N THR A 194 -6.52 -22.10 11.07
CA THR A 194 -5.75 -23.21 11.69
C THR A 194 -5.15 -22.83 13.04
N TYR A 195 -5.66 -21.80 13.69
CA TYR A 195 -5.04 -21.26 14.90
C TYR A 195 -5.14 -22.27 16.07
N PRO A 196 -4.00 -22.71 16.67
CA PRO A 196 -3.98 -23.80 17.65
C PRO A 196 -4.83 -23.52 18.87
N GLU A 197 -5.57 -24.53 19.35
CA GLU A 197 -6.49 -24.37 20.50
C GLU A 197 -5.77 -24.00 21.79
N GLU A 198 -4.57 -24.55 22.00
CA GLU A 198 -3.71 -24.20 23.15
C GLU A 198 -3.40 -22.71 23.17
N ASN A 199 -3.06 -22.13 22.01
CA ASN A 199 -2.78 -20.70 21.88
C ASN A 199 -4.04 -19.85 22.05
N ARG A 200 -5.24 -20.38 21.80
CA ARG A 200 -6.51 -19.64 22.01
C ARG A 200 -6.77 -19.38 23.49
N LYS A 201 -6.23 -20.21 24.40
CA LYS A 201 -6.35 -20.01 25.86
C LYS A 201 -5.66 -18.71 26.29
N PHE A 202 -4.53 -18.38 25.68
CA PHE A 202 -3.74 -17.18 26.00
C PHE A 202 -4.12 -15.99 25.10
N TYR A 203 -4.39 -16.24 23.83
CA TYR A 203 -4.58 -15.23 22.79
C TYR A 203 -5.90 -15.42 22.02
N SER A 204 -7.02 -15.40 22.73
CA SER A 204 -8.35 -15.73 22.20
C SER A 204 -8.85 -14.81 21.08
N ASN A 205 -8.34 -13.58 20.97
CA ASN A 205 -8.69 -12.66 19.89
C ASN A 205 -7.79 -12.76 18.66
N MET A 206 -6.70 -13.53 18.73
CA MET A 206 -5.72 -13.60 17.65
C MET A 206 -6.31 -14.07 16.30
N PRO A 207 -7.18 -15.10 16.24
CA PRO A 207 -7.83 -15.48 14.99
C PRO A 207 -8.63 -14.33 14.38
N LYS A 208 -9.37 -13.58 15.21
CA LYS A 208 -10.17 -12.42 14.75
C LYS A 208 -9.28 -11.31 14.21
N LYS A 209 -8.15 -11.03 14.88
CA LYS A 209 -7.16 -10.06 14.39
C LYS A 209 -6.61 -10.46 13.02
N LEU A 210 -6.19 -11.71 12.88
CA LEU A 210 -5.65 -12.23 11.62
C LEU A 210 -6.69 -12.19 10.48
N ILE A 211 -7.97 -12.49 10.77
CA ILE A 211 -9.06 -12.35 9.79
C ILE A 211 -9.23 -10.88 9.38
N LEU A 212 -9.31 -9.95 10.34
CA LEU A 212 -9.49 -8.52 10.03
C LEU A 212 -8.30 -7.96 9.23
N THR A 213 -7.07 -8.27 9.63
CA THR A 213 -5.86 -7.87 8.90
C THR A 213 -5.81 -8.51 7.51
N SER A 214 -6.22 -9.77 7.36
CA SER A 214 -6.33 -10.43 6.05
C SER A 214 -7.35 -9.73 5.14
N ILE A 215 -8.56 -9.47 5.65
CA ILE A 215 -9.62 -8.75 4.92
C ILE A 215 -9.11 -7.38 4.46
N GLY A 216 -8.54 -6.58 5.38
CA GLY A 216 -8.00 -5.27 5.04
C GLY A 216 -6.90 -5.33 3.98
N THR A 217 -5.99 -6.30 4.10
CA THR A 217 -4.88 -6.48 3.15
C THR A 217 -5.38 -6.93 1.77
N TYR A 218 -6.38 -7.82 1.70
CA TYR A 218 -7.02 -8.18 0.43
C TYR A 218 -7.75 -7.01 -0.21
N PHE A 219 -8.47 -6.19 0.56
CA PHE A 219 -9.14 -5.01 0.03
C PHE A 219 -8.17 -4.10 -0.71
N PHE A 220 -7.01 -3.81 -0.12
CA PHE A 220 -6.02 -2.98 -0.80
C PHE A 220 -5.42 -3.70 -2.02
N SER A 221 -4.97 -4.95 -1.88
CA SER A 221 -4.37 -5.72 -2.98
C SER A 221 -5.31 -5.85 -4.18
N PHE A 222 -6.56 -6.26 -3.96
CA PHE A 222 -7.54 -6.43 -5.03
C PHE A 222 -8.06 -5.10 -5.57
N SER A 223 -8.12 -4.03 -4.78
CA SER A 223 -8.40 -2.70 -5.34
C SER A 223 -7.34 -2.28 -6.35
N MET A 224 -6.07 -2.58 -6.08
CA MET A 224 -4.98 -2.30 -7.01
C MET A 224 -5.07 -3.13 -8.28
N LEU A 225 -5.37 -4.43 -8.13
CA LEU A 225 -5.57 -5.33 -9.26
C LEU A 225 -6.76 -4.89 -10.12
N ALA A 226 -7.91 -4.60 -9.50
CA ALA A 226 -9.12 -4.18 -10.20
C ALA A 226 -8.90 -2.92 -11.03
N VAL A 227 -8.25 -1.90 -10.47
CA VAL A 227 -7.92 -0.68 -11.21
C VAL A 227 -6.95 -0.98 -12.38
N GLY A 228 -5.98 -1.87 -12.18
CA GLY A 228 -5.09 -2.30 -13.26
C GLY A 228 -5.83 -2.99 -14.40
N LEU A 229 -6.79 -3.87 -14.07
CA LEU A 229 -7.63 -4.55 -15.06
C LEU A 229 -8.57 -3.59 -15.78
N VAL A 230 -9.16 -2.62 -15.08
CA VAL A 230 -9.99 -1.57 -15.69
C VAL A 230 -9.20 -0.76 -16.70
N TYR A 231 -7.93 -0.48 -16.41
CA TYR A 231 -7.06 0.20 -17.36
C TYR A 231 -6.75 -0.68 -18.59
N ILE A 232 -6.39 -1.96 -18.39
CA ILE A 232 -6.02 -2.88 -19.47
C ILE A 232 -7.21 -3.20 -20.39
N TYR A 233 -8.37 -3.52 -19.82
CA TYR A 233 -9.54 -3.99 -20.58
C TYR A 233 -10.53 -2.87 -20.91
N GLY A 234 -10.68 -1.90 -20.00
CA GLY A 234 -11.60 -0.78 -20.17
C GLY A 234 -10.99 0.43 -20.87
N ASN A 235 -9.66 0.48 -21.03
CA ASN A 235 -8.92 1.65 -21.54
C ASN A 235 -9.28 2.96 -20.79
N ILE A 236 -9.70 2.86 -19.53
CA ILE A 236 -10.06 4.03 -18.71
C ILE A 236 -8.82 4.48 -17.93
N PRO A 237 -8.19 5.62 -18.30
CA PRO A 237 -7.02 6.13 -17.60
C PRO A 237 -7.39 6.68 -16.21
N ASN A 238 -6.36 6.84 -15.37
CA ASN A 238 -6.38 7.70 -14.18
C ASN A 238 -7.43 7.37 -13.10
N GLN A 239 -7.75 6.10 -12.87
CA GLN A 239 -8.67 5.65 -11.81
C GLN A 239 -7.96 5.57 -10.42
N TRP A 240 -7.16 6.58 -10.09
CA TRP A 240 -6.37 6.61 -8.85
C TRP A 240 -7.21 6.53 -7.58
N TRP A 241 -8.47 6.99 -7.65
CA TRP A 241 -9.43 6.96 -6.56
C TRP A 241 -9.74 5.54 -6.06
N GLY A 242 -9.70 4.53 -6.94
CA GLY A 242 -9.96 3.14 -6.55
C GLY A 242 -8.92 2.63 -5.55
N TYR A 243 -7.66 3.03 -5.73
CA TYR A 243 -6.58 2.72 -4.78
C TYR A 243 -6.81 3.38 -3.42
N TYR A 244 -7.27 4.63 -3.41
CA TYR A 244 -7.48 5.38 -2.17
C TYR A 244 -8.68 4.86 -1.39
N MET A 245 -9.75 4.46 -2.07
CA MET A 245 -10.89 3.80 -1.42
C MET A 245 -10.50 2.45 -0.85
N GLY A 246 -9.76 1.62 -1.61
CA GLY A 246 -9.23 0.35 -1.10
C GLY A 246 -8.32 0.55 0.10
N ALA A 247 -7.46 1.56 0.08
CA ALA A 247 -6.59 1.93 1.20
C ALA A 247 -7.38 2.38 2.42
N PHE A 248 -8.44 3.17 2.22
CA PHE A 248 -9.30 3.64 3.30
C PHE A 248 -10.01 2.48 4.01
N LEU A 249 -10.60 1.56 3.23
CA LEU A 249 -11.22 0.35 3.77
C LEU A 249 -10.18 -0.55 4.47
N ALA A 250 -9.00 -0.72 3.87
CA ALA A 250 -7.91 -1.48 4.48
C ALA A 250 -7.51 -0.90 5.84
N GLY A 251 -7.36 0.42 5.95
CA GLY A 251 -7.02 1.06 7.20
C GLY A 251 -8.13 0.98 8.26
N PHE A 252 -9.41 0.96 7.86
CA PHE A 252 -10.51 0.70 8.79
C PHE A 252 -10.41 -0.70 9.42
N PHE A 253 -10.23 -1.74 8.59
CA PHE A 253 -10.09 -3.11 9.09
C PHE A 253 -8.82 -3.29 9.92
N GLU A 254 -7.72 -2.65 9.53
CA GLU A 254 -6.47 -2.71 10.30
C GLU A 254 -6.58 -1.97 11.64
N ALA A 255 -7.24 -0.81 11.68
CA ALA A 255 -7.57 -0.11 12.93
C ALA A 255 -8.36 -1.02 13.87
N TRP A 256 -9.37 -1.71 13.33
CA TRP A 256 -10.17 -2.65 14.10
C TRP A 256 -9.33 -3.83 14.61
N SER A 257 -8.48 -4.41 13.76
CA SER A 257 -7.58 -5.50 14.15
C SER A 257 -6.63 -5.11 15.29
N ILE A 258 -5.96 -3.95 15.17
CA ILE A 258 -4.93 -3.53 16.12
C ILE A 258 -5.56 -3.12 17.47
N SER A 259 -6.73 -2.49 17.45
CA SER A 259 -7.46 -2.05 18.65
C SER A 259 -7.93 -3.21 19.53
N LEU A 260 -8.20 -4.38 18.95
CA LEU A 260 -8.57 -5.55 19.75
C LEU A 260 -7.45 -5.90 20.76
N PRO A 261 -7.79 -6.25 22.01
CA PRO A 261 -6.82 -6.84 22.94
C PRO A 261 -6.44 -8.24 22.46
N MET A 262 -5.31 -8.78 22.93
CA MET A 262 -4.88 -10.14 22.54
C MET A 262 -5.78 -11.24 23.14
N ARG A 263 -6.43 -10.95 24.27
CA ARG A 263 -7.39 -11.81 24.97
C ARG A 263 -8.72 -11.08 25.17
N LYS A 264 -9.85 -11.80 25.12
CA LYS A 264 -11.21 -11.26 25.30
C LYS A 264 -11.52 -10.84 26.74
N GLU A 265 -11.08 -11.63 27.72
CA GLU A 265 -11.36 -11.41 29.14
C GLU A 265 -10.05 -11.13 29.89
N PRO A 266 -10.02 -10.15 30.81
CA PRO A 266 -8.91 -9.99 31.74
C PRO A 266 -8.79 -11.22 32.65
N LEU A 267 -7.55 -11.53 33.06
CA LEU A 267 -7.25 -12.60 34.03
C LEU A 267 -7.82 -12.28 35.41
#